data_AF-A0A921KIQ5-F1
#
_entry.id   AF-A0A921KIQ5-F1
#
_cell.length_a   1.000
_cell.length_b   1.000
_cell.length_c   1.000
_cell.angle_alpha   90.00
_cell.angle_beta   90.00
_cell.angle_gamma   90.00
#
_symmetry.space_group_name_H-M   'P 1'
#
loop_
_entity.id
_entity.type
_entity.pdbx_description
1 polymer ?
#
loop_
_entity_poly.entity_id
_entity_poly.type
_entity_poly.pdbx_seq_one_letter_code
_entity_poly.pdbx_strand_id
1 'polypeptide(L)'
;EYKQTNKKINIVLLILFILPIVIVINKPLIALDIAICLIGIIIYLKLDYQALLILTIMPLLVSYTTNQQESYVTKKTYNQVNKLSNVKVENNYRYDSFKQSLNTVNQANNTYRTSIYSSINNNLYNHFYYDVIKNPISIRNRVACISNSNIFFQGLLGVKTIYSEDVVPIGYNQIKTNLYENNNVLPLVYATSNSYDNKQFNELQFPDTLDTIYNNVIVENGNKDYQSKIKNIDLNTSINYQSNNLKITKIDNGYQINTKDNGKLELNLNEILENKILIIEFDIKDVKYIEKLDTTVKINGIKNKLSSINAAYPNNNTHFTYIISQNEPLDKLQLEFSHGRYSLKNIKTYILDYDVIKNRRNNVDALKGVYNQDGFVARGEIDVSEDGYLVTSFPYQKGFSVLIDGKEVESECVNTAFLGTKISKGKHDVEIVFNAPMKNIGLCLSVGGLVLFVVQGRKKDEEGFKRVD
;
A
#
# COMPACT_ATOMS: atom_id res chain seq x y z
N GLU A 1 14.49 -14.97 -61.67
CA GLU A 1 15.55 -14.25 -60.91
C GLU A 1 14.89 -13.33 -59.89
N TYR A 2 15.13 -13.53 -58.59
CA TYR A 2 14.66 -12.60 -57.56
C TYR A 2 15.58 -11.37 -57.56
N LYS A 3 15.02 -10.19 -57.87
CA LYS A 3 15.75 -8.91 -57.80
C LYS A 3 16.13 -8.64 -56.34
N GLN A 4 17.43 -8.71 -56.07
CA GLN A 4 18.03 -8.28 -54.81
C GLN A 4 17.79 -6.78 -54.66
N THR A 5 16.83 -6.39 -53.82
CA THR A 5 16.60 -5.00 -53.46
C THR A 5 17.81 -4.54 -52.63
N ASN A 6 18.68 -3.73 -53.23
CA ASN A 6 19.79 -3.10 -52.53
C ASN A 6 19.24 -2.19 -51.42
N LYS A 7 19.15 -2.71 -50.19
CA LYS A 7 18.83 -1.93 -48.99
C LYS A 7 19.97 -0.95 -48.75
N LYS A 8 19.87 0.28 -49.27
CA LYS A 8 20.85 1.35 -48.97
C LYS A 8 20.74 1.70 -47.49
N ILE A 9 21.84 1.50 -46.77
CA ILE A 9 21.96 1.86 -45.35
C ILE A 9 21.99 3.38 -45.25
N ASN A 10 21.00 3.97 -44.58
CA ASN A 10 21.01 5.42 -44.33
C ASN A 10 22.09 5.74 -43.30
N ILE A 11 23.13 6.46 -43.72
CA ILE A 11 24.28 6.86 -42.90
C ILE A 11 23.83 7.65 -41.65
N VAL A 12 22.74 8.41 -41.75
CA VAL A 12 22.16 9.16 -40.61
C VAL A 12 21.64 8.21 -39.53
N LEU A 13 21.02 7.09 -39.92
CA LEU A 13 20.59 6.05 -38.98
C LEU A 13 21.79 5.41 -38.29
N LEU A 14 22.87 5.11 -39.04
CA LEU A 14 24.09 4.53 -38.48
C LEU A 14 24.75 5.45 -37.44
N ILE A 15 24.77 6.77 -37.72
CA ILE A 15 25.28 7.79 -36.80
C ILE A 15 24.41 7.89 -35.53
N LEU A 16 23.09 7.85 -35.67
CA LEU A 16 22.15 7.86 -34.54
C LEU A 16 22.30 6.62 -33.64
N PHE A 17 22.76 5.48 -34.17
CA PHE A 17 23.05 4.28 -33.37
C PHE A 17 24.41 4.30 -32.68
N ILE A 18 25.37 5.10 -33.15
CA ILE A 18 26.70 5.24 -32.53
C ILE A 18 26.68 6.27 -31.39
N LEU A 19 25.81 7.28 -31.48
CA LEU A 19 25.65 8.34 -30.47
C LEU A 19 25.48 7.81 -29.03
N PRO A 20 24.67 6.76 -28.76
CA PRO A 20 24.53 6.21 -27.42
C PRO A 20 25.82 5.53 -26.90
N ILE A 21 26.66 4.96 -27.77
CA ILE A 21 27.93 4.32 -27.35
C ILE A 21 28.87 5.36 -26.73
N VAL A 22 28.95 6.56 -27.33
CA VAL A 22 29.79 7.66 -26.83
C VAL A 22 29.29 8.16 -25.48
N ILE A 23 27.97 8.21 -25.27
CA ILE A 23 27.33 8.67 -24.04
C ILE A 23 27.49 7.64 -22.90
N VAL A 24 27.54 6.34 -23.23
CA VAL A 24 27.50 5.25 -22.26
C VAL A 24 28.81 4.45 -22.20
N ILE A 25 29.93 5.04 -22.66
CA ILE A 25 31.24 4.36 -22.72
C ILE A 25 31.72 3.84 -21.35
N ASN A 26 31.24 4.47 -20.27
CA ASN A 26 31.52 4.07 -18.88
C ASN A 26 30.65 2.89 -18.38
N LYS A 27 29.74 2.33 -19.20
CA LYS A 27 28.96 1.12 -18.86
C LYS A 27 29.19 0.03 -19.92
N PRO A 28 30.17 -0.87 -19.71
CA PRO A 28 30.67 -1.78 -20.75
C PRO A 28 29.60 -2.73 -21.31
N LEU A 29 28.61 -3.13 -20.49
CA LEU A 29 27.51 -4.00 -20.94
C LEU A 29 26.58 -3.31 -21.94
N ILE A 30 26.32 -2.01 -21.79
CA ILE A 30 25.47 -1.25 -22.72
C ILE A 30 26.21 -1.03 -24.03
N ALA A 31 27.52 -0.71 -23.97
CA ALA A 31 28.34 -0.60 -25.16
C ALA A 31 28.40 -1.93 -25.95
N LEU A 32 28.53 -3.06 -25.25
CA LEU A 32 28.49 -4.40 -25.86
C LEU A 32 27.13 -4.72 -26.50
N ASP A 33 26.02 -4.36 -25.84
CA ASP A 33 24.67 -4.59 -26.35
C ASP A 33 24.41 -3.81 -27.64
N ILE A 34 24.82 -2.54 -27.67
CA ILE A 34 24.73 -1.71 -28.87
C ILE A 34 25.61 -2.27 -30.00
N ALA A 35 26.82 -2.76 -29.70
CA ALA A 35 27.70 -3.35 -30.69
C ALA A 35 27.08 -4.62 -31.33
N ILE A 36 26.49 -5.49 -30.52
CA ILE A 36 25.81 -6.70 -31.01
C ILE A 36 24.55 -6.32 -31.79
N CYS A 37 23.82 -5.28 -31.38
CA CYS A 37 22.71 -4.74 -32.14
C CYS A 37 23.12 -4.24 -33.52
N LEU A 38 24.20 -3.46 -33.58
CA LEU A 38 24.77 -2.96 -34.83
C LEU A 38 25.20 -4.09 -35.75
N ILE A 39 25.89 -5.10 -35.22
CA ILE A 39 26.31 -6.28 -35.98
C ILE A 39 25.07 -7.02 -36.54
N GLY A 40 24.06 -7.28 -35.71
CA GLY A 40 22.82 -7.94 -36.14
C GLY A 40 22.08 -7.16 -37.24
N ILE A 41 21.99 -5.82 -37.11
CA ILE A 41 21.38 -4.94 -38.12
C ILE A 41 22.19 -4.92 -39.41
N ILE A 42 23.53 -4.81 -39.33
CA ILE A 42 24.40 -4.79 -40.52
C ILE A 42 24.31 -6.12 -41.28
N ILE A 43 24.28 -7.24 -40.57
CA ILE A 43 24.13 -8.57 -41.18
C ILE A 43 22.73 -8.71 -41.78
N TYR A 44 21.67 -8.25 -41.10
CA TYR A 44 20.31 -8.20 -41.66
C TYR A 44 20.18 -7.38 -42.94
N LEU A 45 20.93 -6.27 -43.03
CA LEU A 45 20.94 -5.40 -44.20
C LEU A 45 21.66 -6.05 -45.39
N LYS A 46 22.55 -7.02 -45.15
CA LYS A 46 23.35 -7.71 -46.18
C LYS A 46 22.87 -9.12 -46.56
N LEU A 47 22.22 -9.83 -45.63
CA LEU A 47 21.78 -11.22 -45.79
C LEU A 47 20.25 -11.29 -45.74
N ASP A 48 19.69 -11.98 -44.75
CA ASP A 48 18.26 -12.24 -44.60
C ASP A 48 17.76 -11.98 -43.17
N TYR A 49 16.45 -11.93 -42.96
CA TYR A 49 15.78 -11.65 -41.68
C TYR A 49 16.24 -12.57 -40.54
N GLN A 50 16.72 -13.77 -40.84
CA GLN A 50 17.28 -14.71 -39.88
C GLN A 50 18.49 -14.14 -39.12
N ALA A 51 19.22 -13.16 -39.69
CA ALA A 51 20.32 -12.47 -39.01
C ALA A 51 19.88 -11.68 -37.77
N LEU A 52 18.60 -11.29 -37.69
CA LEU A 52 18.05 -10.61 -36.51
C LEU A 52 17.97 -11.53 -35.29
N LEU A 53 18.11 -12.86 -35.46
CA LEU A 53 18.22 -13.79 -34.33
C LEU A 53 19.48 -13.54 -33.49
N ILE A 54 20.53 -12.94 -34.07
CA ILE A 54 21.74 -12.53 -33.34
C ILE A 54 21.40 -11.51 -32.24
N LEU A 55 20.37 -10.69 -32.46
CA LEU A 55 19.89 -9.71 -31.46
C LEU A 55 19.31 -10.36 -30.20
N THR A 56 18.98 -11.65 -30.24
CA THR A 56 18.49 -12.40 -29.07
C THR A 56 19.61 -12.88 -28.14
N ILE A 57 20.86 -12.91 -28.62
CA ILE A 57 22.01 -13.43 -27.85
C ILE A 57 22.25 -12.59 -26.59
N MET A 58 22.21 -11.26 -26.69
CA MET A 58 22.44 -10.39 -25.53
C MET A 58 21.34 -10.48 -24.47
N PRO A 59 20.04 -10.40 -24.83
CA PRO A 59 18.96 -10.69 -23.88
C PRO A 59 19.11 -12.06 -23.18
N LEU A 60 19.51 -13.11 -23.91
CA LEU A 60 19.74 -14.44 -23.33
C LEU A 60 20.93 -14.46 -22.36
N LEU A 61 22.06 -13.85 -22.73
CA LEU A 61 23.25 -13.76 -21.88
C LEU A 61 22.98 -12.93 -20.61
N VAL A 62 22.32 -11.77 -20.76
CA VAL A 62 21.92 -10.92 -19.64
C VAL A 62 20.94 -11.66 -18.74
N SER A 63 19.95 -12.34 -19.32
CA SER A 63 19.02 -13.18 -18.57
C SER A 63 19.75 -14.26 -17.79
N TYR A 64 20.62 -15.05 -18.43
CA TYR A 64 21.38 -16.11 -17.78
C TYR A 64 22.27 -15.58 -16.64
N THR A 65 23.09 -14.56 -16.91
CA THR A 65 24.00 -13.99 -15.91
C THR A 65 23.27 -13.38 -14.72
N THR A 66 22.15 -12.69 -14.97
CA THR A 66 21.29 -12.15 -13.90
C THR A 66 20.66 -13.26 -13.09
N ASN A 67 20.15 -14.32 -13.73
CA ASN A 67 19.55 -15.47 -13.06
C ASN A 67 20.53 -16.19 -12.12
N GLN A 68 21.82 -16.23 -12.45
CA GLN A 68 22.84 -16.83 -11.58
C GLN A 68 23.12 -16.04 -10.29
N GLN A 69 22.78 -14.76 -10.26
CA GLN A 69 22.96 -13.88 -9.09
C GLN A 69 21.67 -13.73 -8.27
N GLU A 70 20.52 -14.09 -8.85
CA GLU A 70 19.23 -13.99 -8.18
C GLU A 70 19.00 -15.13 -7.19
N SER A 71 18.47 -14.77 -6.03
CA SER A 71 17.95 -15.74 -5.07
C SER A 71 16.45 -15.88 -5.28
N TYR A 72 16.02 -16.95 -5.96
CA TYR A 72 14.61 -17.22 -6.20
C TYR A 72 13.86 -17.60 -4.93
N VAL A 73 12.57 -17.25 -4.90
CA VAL A 73 11.65 -17.67 -3.84
C VAL A 73 11.59 -19.19 -3.80
N THR A 74 11.93 -19.79 -2.67
CA THR A 74 11.88 -21.25 -2.53
C THR A 74 10.44 -21.77 -2.65
N LYS A 75 10.26 -22.99 -3.17
CA LYS A 75 8.94 -23.66 -3.21
C LYS A 75 8.28 -23.71 -1.82
N LYS A 76 9.08 -23.85 -0.75
CA LYS A 76 8.61 -23.80 0.64
C LYS A 76 8.01 -22.43 0.98
N THR A 77 8.73 -21.35 0.70
CA THR A 77 8.26 -19.97 0.92
C THR A 77 7.01 -19.67 0.09
N TYR A 78 6.99 -20.06 -1.19
CA TYR A 78 5.82 -19.90 -2.05
C TYR A 78 4.59 -20.63 -1.48
N ASN A 79 4.75 -21.89 -1.08
CA ASN A 79 3.65 -22.67 -0.52
C ASN A 79 3.13 -22.11 0.81
N GLN A 80 3.98 -21.49 1.63
CA GLN A 80 3.55 -20.82 2.86
C GLN A 80 2.65 -19.62 2.58
N VAL A 81 2.97 -18.83 1.55
CA VAL A 81 2.17 -17.68 1.13
C VAL A 81 0.89 -18.10 0.41
N ASN A 82 0.99 -19.10 -0.48
CA ASN A 82 -0.14 -19.52 -1.30
C ASN A 82 -1.27 -20.16 -0.47
N LYS A 83 -0.98 -20.83 0.66
CA LYS A 83 -2.02 -21.39 1.54
C LYS A 83 -3.01 -20.35 2.10
N LEU A 84 -2.63 -19.07 2.10
CA LEU A 84 -3.47 -17.97 2.59
C LEU A 84 -4.52 -17.51 1.56
N SER A 85 -4.52 -18.07 0.34
CA SER A 85 -5.41 -17.62 -0.74
C SER A 85 -6.86 -18.10 -0.66
N ASN A 86 -7.13 -19.12 0.15
CA ASN A 86 -8.44 -19.78 0.20
C ASN A 86 -9.42 -19.15 1.23
N VAL A 87 -9.10 -17.98 1.79
CA VAL A 87 -10.00 -17.29 2.72
C VAL A 87 -11.10 -16.61 1.91
N LYS A 88 -12.32 -17.15 1.99
CA LYS A 88 -13.51 -16.52 1.43
C LYS A 88 -14.04 -15.49 2.43
N VAL A 89 -14.22 -14.26 1.97
CA VAL A 89 -14.83 -13.16 2.75
C VAL A 89 -16.00 -12.61 1.94
N GLU A 90 -16.99 -12.05 2.63
CA GLU A 90 -18.12 -11.38 1.99
C GLU A 90 -17.61 -10.23 1.10
N ASN A 91 -18.18 -10.08 -0.10
CA ASN A 91 -17.72 -9.09 -1.08
C ASN A 91 -17.95 -7.63 -0.65
N ASN A 92 -18.71 -7.39 0.41
CA ASN A 92 -18.95 -6.06 0.99
C ASN A 92 -18.00 -5.71 2.15
N TYR A 93 -16.94 -6.50 2.37
CA TYR A 93 -15.88 -6.22 3.34
C TYR A 93 -14.48 -6.58 2.81
N ARG A 94 -13.45 -6.18 3.55
CA ARG A 94 -12.05 -6.49 3.26
C ARG A 94 -11.50 -7.62 4.12
N TYR A 95 -10.50 -8.27 3.54
CA TYR A 95 -9.61 -9.23 4.18
C TYR A 95 -8.19 -8.68 4.22
N ASP A 96 -7.47 -8.90 5.31
CA ASP A 96 -6.03 -8.63 5.39
C ASP A 96 -5.25 -9.79 6.02
N SER A 97 -3.99 -9.92 5.62
CA SER A 97 -3.07 -10.89 6.20
C SER A 97 -1.84 -10.17 6.73
N PHE A 98 -1.59 -10.28 8.04
CA PHE A 98 -0.39 -9.74 8.68
C PHE A 98 0.83 -10.65 8.53
N LYS A 99 0.63 -11.85 7.97
CA LYS A 99 1.72 -12.78 7.66
C LYS A 99 2.42 -12.37 6.37
N GLN A 100 3.74 -12.19 6.48
CA GLN A 100 4.63 -11.83 5.37
C GLN A 100 4.05 -10.71 4.48
N SER A 101 3.58 -9.62 5.08
CA SER A 101 2.75 -8.60 4.42
C SER A 101 3.35 -8.01 3.14
N LEU A 102 4.69 -7.96 3.02
CA LEU A 102 5.35 -7.53 1.78
C LEU A 102 5.23 -8.58 0.66
N ASN A 103 5.41 -9.86 0.98
CA ASN A 103 5.27 -10.95 0.01
C ASN A 103 3.81 -11.16 -0.40
N THR A 104 2.86 -10.87 0.49
CA THR A 104 1.41 -11.00 0.23
C THR A 104 0.77 -9.70 -0.28
N VAL A 105 1.52 -8.61 -0.44
CA VAL A 105 0.97 -7.26 -0.66
C VAL A 105 0.00 -7.15 -1.85
N ASN A 106 0.32 -7.82 -2.96
CA ASN A 106 -0.47 -7.84 -4.20
C ASN A 106 -1.14 -9.19 -4.46
N GLN A 107 -1.20 -10.08 -3.46
CA GLN A 107 -1.86 -11.36 -3.64
C GLN A 107 -3.36 -11.14 -3.86
N ALA A 108 -3.83 -11.52 -5.05
CA ALA A 108 -5.21 -11.35 -5.50
C ALA A 108 -5.97 -12.67 -5.42
N ASN A 109 -7.02 -12.71 -4.59
CA ASN A 109 -7.87 -13.90 -4.38
C ASN A 109 -9.37 -13.57 -4.54
N ASN A 110 -9.71 -12.62 -5.41
CA ASN A 110 -11.07 -12.08 -5.57
C ASN A 110 -11.70 -11.52 -4.28
N THR A 111 -10.87 -11.14 -3.30
CA THR A 111 -11.27 -10.46 -2.06
C THR A 111 -10.72 -9.04 -2.07
N TYR A 112 -11.47 -8.07 -1.54
CA TYR A 112 -10.93 -6.74 -1.32
C TYR A 112 -9.89 -6.75 -0.20
N ARG A 113 -8.83 -5.96 -0.38
CA ARG A 113 -7.72 -5.81 0.57
C ARG A 113 -7.34 -4.35 0.73
N THR A 114 -6.59 -4.05 1.78
CA THR A 114 -6.06 -2.69 1.99
C THR A 114 -4.63 -2.55 1.46
N SER A 115 -3.94 -3.67 1.25
CA SER A 115 -2.56 -3.69 0.79
C SER A 115 -2.41 -3.48 -0.71
N ILE A 116 -1.40 -2.72 -1.11
CA ILE A 116 -1.01 -2.50 -2.50
C ILE A 116 0.46 -2.12 -2.59
N TYR A 117 1.17 -2.71 -3.55
CA TYR A 117 2.48 -2.25 -4.01
C TYR A 117 2.41 -2.00 -5.51
N SER A 118 2.38 -0.74 -5.90
CA SER A 118 2.19 -0.35 -7.30
C SER A 118 2.96 0.93 -7.62
N SER A 119 3.45 1.02 -8.86
CA SER A 119 4.04 2.25 -9.41
C SER A 119 2.98 3.30 -9.75
N ILE A 120 1.71 2.91 -9.85
CA ILE A 120 0.55 3.79 -10.05
C ILE A 120 -0.24 3.95 -8.75
N ASN A 121 0.46 4.27 -7.65
CA ASN A 121 -0.18 4.41 -6.34
C ASN A 121 -1.07 5.66 -6.27
N ASN A 122 -2.15 5.58 -5.50
CA ASN A 122 -2.97 6.74 -5.19
C ASN A 122 -2.30 7.53 -4.04
N ASN A 123 -1.85 8.75 -4.33
CA ASN A 123 -1.12 9.58 -3.36
C ASN A 123 -1.97 9.94 -2.12
N LEU A 124 -3.27 10.16 -2.29
CA LEU A 124 -4.17 10.45 -1.16
C LEU A 124 -4.26 9.24 -0.23
N TYR A 125 -4.43 8.04 -0.79
CA TYR A 125 -4.44 6.81 0.02
C TYR A 125 -3.11 6.56 0.73
N ASN A 126 -1.98 6.82 0.06
CA ASN A 126 -0.66 6.67 0.68
C ASN A 126 -0.48 7.64 1.86
N HIS A 127 -0.89 8.90 1.67
CA HIS A 127 -0.88 9.92 2.71
C HIS A 127 -1.81 9.55 3.88
N PHE A 128 -3.05 9.11 3.58
CA PHE A 128 -3.96 8.63 4.62
C PHE A 128 -3.37 7.47 5.42
N TYR A 129 -2.81 6.47 4.73
CA TYR A 129 -2.22 5.28 5.33
C TYR A 129 -1.05 5.64 6.26
N TYR A 130 -0.10 6.47 5.81
CA TYR A 130 1.14 6.73 6.54
C TYR A 130 1.12 7.96 7.44
N ASP A 131 0.42 9.02 7.04
CA ASP A 131 0.55 10.33 7.68
C ASP A 131 -0.69 10.71 8.50
N VAL A 132 -1.89 10.28 8.08
CA VAL A 132 -3.15 10.56 8.81
C VAL A 132 -3.42 9.50 9.87
N ILE A 133 -3.49 8.23 9.47
CA ILE A 133 -3.80 7.09 10.37
C ILE A 133 -2.55 6.51 11.04
N LYS A 134 -1.36 6.94 10.62
CA LYS A 134 -0.06 6.53 11.18
C LYS A 134 0.12 5.01 11.27
N ASN A 135 -0.23 4.29 10.20
CA ASN A 135 0.07 2.85 10.16
C ASN A 135 1.57 2.59 10.31
N PRO A 136 1.96 1.46 10.93
CA PRO A 136 3.37 1.11 11.11
C PRO A 136 4.13 1.04 9.79
N ILE A 137 5.29 1.71 9.72
CA ILE A 137 6.20 1.61 8.57
C ILE A 137 7.18 0.47 8.85
N SER A 138 6.83 -0.74 8.43
CA SER A 138 7.57 -1.97 8.80
C SER A 138 8.60 -2.45 7.76
N ILE A 139 8.69 -1.75 6.63
CA ILE A 139 9.59 -2.04 5.49
C ILE A 139 10.43 -0.82 5.11
N ARG A 140 11.36 -1.00 4.17
CA ARG A 140 12.33 0.04 3.79
C ARG A 140 11.72 1.23 3.05
N ASN A 141 10.58 1.08 2.41
CA ASN A 141 9.98 2.09 1.54
C ASN A 141 8.55 2.45 1.98
N ARG A 142 8.06 3.57 1.47
CA ARG A 142 6.66 4.02 1.63
C ARG A 142 5.85 3.86 0.33
N VAL A 143 6.38 3.15 -0.67
CA VAL A 143 5.71 2.93 -1.95
C VAL A 143 4.66 1.82 -1.83
N ALA A 144 4.96 0.77 -1.06
CA ALA A 144 3.98 -0.25 -0.73
C ALA A 144 3.17 0.17 0.51
N CYS A 145 1.85 0.02 0.47
CA CYS A 145 0.99 0.00 1.65
C CYS A 145 0.75 -1.48 1.98
N ILE A 146 1.22 -1.95 3.13
CA ILE A 146 1.19 -3.38 3.50
C ILE A 146 0.21 -3.60 4.65
N SER A 147 -0.44 -4.77 4.71
CA SER A 147 -1.36 -5.07 5.81
C SER A 147 -0.60 -5.14 7.16
N ASN A 148 -1.01 -4.37 8.16
CA ASN A 148 -0.49 -4.40 9.54
C ASN A 148 -1.62 -4.12 10.55
N SER A 149 -1.40 -4.43 11.82
CA SER A 149 -2.34 -4.14 12.91
C SER A 149 -2.43 -2.63 13.20
N ASN A 150 -3.64 -2.10 13.13
CA ASN A 150 -4.08 -0.77 13.55
C ASN A 150 -5.62 -0.74 13.58
N ILE A 151 -6.21 -0.85 14.77
CA ILE A 151 -7.65 -1.04 14.94
C ILE A 151 -8.50 0.05 14.27
N PHE A 152 -8.02 1.31 14.24
CA PHE A 152 -8.71 2.41 13.57
C PHE A 152 -8.71 2.22 12.05
N PHE A 153 -7.55 1.88 11.47
CA PHE A 153 -7.42 1.62 10.04
C PHE A 153 -8.29 0.45 9.59
N GLN A 154 -8.24 -0.65 10.34
CA GLN A 154 -9.05 -1.84 10.08
C GLN A 154 -10.55 -1.52 10.12
N GLY A 155 -10.99 -0.81 11.16
CA GLY A 155 -12.39 -0.42 11.31
C GLY A 155 -12.87 0.51 10.21
N LEU A 156 -12.10 1.55 9.88
CA LEU A 156 -12.41 2.53 8.82
C LEU A 156 -12.47 1.92 7.43
N LEU A 157 -11.59 0.98 7.11
CA LEU A 157 -11.54 0.34 5.80
C LEU A 157 -12.36 -0.96 5.73
N GLY A 158 -13.22 -1.23 6.71
CA GLY A 158 -14.10 -2.39 6.67
C GLY A 158 -13.36 -3.72 6.59
N VAL A 159 -12.22 -3.84 7.27
CA VAL A 159 -11.41 -5.08 7.31
C VAL A 159 -12.07 -6.06 8.27
N LYS A 160 -13.15 -6.71 7.85
CA LYS A 160 -13.93 -7.61 8.71
C LYS A 160 -13.14 -8.85 9.14
N THR A 161 -12.27 -9.37 8.27
CA THR A 161 -11.51 -10.60 8.53
C THR A 161 -10.01 -10.36 8.44
N ILE A 162 -9.25 -10.89 9.40
CA ILE A 162 -7.79 -10.86 9.38
C ILE A 162 -7.18 -12.24 9.57
N TYR A 163 -6.06 -12.49 8.90
CA TYR A 163 -5.16 -13.59 9.22
C TYR A 163 -3.94 -13.07 10.00
N SER A 164 -3.71 -13.61 11.19
CA SER A 164 -2.60 -13.24 12.06
C SER A 164 -2.14 -14.39 12.93
N GLU A 165 -0.83 -14.52 13.14
CA GLU A 165 -0.24 -15.55 14.03
C GLU A 165 0.13 -14.99 15.40
N ASP A 166 0.36 -13.67 15.48
CA ASP A 166 0.98 -13.03 16.66
C ASP A 166 0.16 -11.84 17.19
N VAL A 167 -0.41 -11.01 16.31
CA VAL A 167 -1.03 -9.72 16.69
C VAL A 167 -2.50 -9.71 16.31
N VAL A 168 -3.37 -9.68 17.31
CA VAL A 168 -4.83 -9.65 17.13
C VAL A 168 -5.36 -8.39 17.81
N PRO A 169 -5.81 -7.38 17.04
CA PRO A 169 -6.42 -6.19 17.60
C PRO A 169 -7.69 -6.52 18.42
N ILE A 170 -8.03 -5.66 19.36
CA ILE A 170 -9.26 -5.80 20.14
C ILE A 170 -10.51 -5.86 19.24
N GLY A 171 -11.48 -6.69 19.62
CA GLY A 171 -12.74 -6.91 18.89
C GLY A 171 -12.67 -7.98 17.78
N TYR A 172 -11.48 -8.45 17.42
CA TYR A 172 -11.32 -9.57 16.48
C TYR A 172 -11.37 -10.90 17.23
N ASN A 173 -12.43 -11.68 16.99
CA ASN A 173 -12.63 -12.98 17.62
C ASN A 173 -12.19 -14.11 16.70
N GLN A 174 -11.58 -15.15 17.25
CA GLN A 174 -11.09 -16.26 16.47
C GLN A 174 -12.24 -17.07 15.88
N ILE A 175 -12.24 -17.25 14.56
CA ILE A 175 -13.22 -18.09 13.84
C ILE A 175 -12.60 -19.38 13.31
N LYS A 176 -11.29 -19.37 13.04
CA LYS A 176 -10.46 -20.54 12.71
C LYS A 176 -9.03 -20.29 13.20
N THR A 177 -8.16 -21.31 13.18
CA THR A 177 -6.73 -21.14 13.51
C THR A 177 -6.13 -19.96 12.74
N ASN A 178 -5.62 -18.96 13.46
CA ASN A 178 -5.01 -17.74 12.94
C ASN A 178 -5.94 -16.84 12.09
N LEU A 179 -7.25 -17.11 12.08
CA LEU A 179 -8.24 -16.33 11.34
C LEU A 179 -9.25 -15.73 12.32
N TYR A 180 -9.40 -14.42 12.25
CA TYR A 180 -10.22 -13.66 13.20
C TYR A 180 -11.19 -12.75 12.46
N GLU A 181 -12.34 -12.51 13.08
CA GLU A 181 -13.41 -11.67 12.52
C GLU A 181 -13.85 -10.60 13.52
N ASN A 182 -14.13 -9.40 13.01
CA ASN A 182 -14.73 -8.30 13.75
C ASN A 182 -15.94 -7.75 12.99
N ASN A 183 -17.13 -7.88 13.58
CA ASN A 183 -18.39 -7.43 12.99
C ASN A 183 -18.68 -5.93 13.20
N ASN A 184 -17.85 -5.23 13.98
CA ASN A 184 -18.02 -3.82 14.31
C ASN A 184 -17.24 -2.87 13.38
N VAL A 185 -16.69 -3.38 12.28
CA VAL A 185 -16.02 -2.53 11.27
C VAL A 185 -17.04 -1.77 10.41
N LEU A 186 -16.65 -0.60 9.91
CA LEU A 186 -17.50 0.20 9.03
C LEU A 186 -17.74 -0.51 7.68
N PRO A 187 -18.90 -0.34 7.03
CA PRO A 187 -19.11 -0.89 5.70
C PRO A 187 -18.27 -0.15 4.66
N LEU A 188 -18.06 -0.76 3.50
CA LEU A 188 -17.31 -0.11 2.42
C LEU A 188 -17.97 1.15 1.88
N VAL A 189 -19.31 1.22 1.98
CA VAL A 189 -20.17 2.36 1.61
C VAL A 189 -21.24 2.52 2.69
N TYR A 190 -21.35 3.72 3.25
CA TYR A 190 -22.31 4.04 4.31
C TYR A 190 -22.72 5.51 4.29
N ALA A 191 -23.81 5.87 4.97
CA ALA A 191 -24.19 7.25 5.21
C ALA A 191 -24.07 7.62 6.70
N THR A 192 -23.75 8.88 6.97
CA THR A 192 -23.66 9.44 8.32
C THR A 192 -23.91 10.96 8.29
N SER A 193 -24.60 11.48 9.30
CA SER A 193 -24.74 12.93 9.55
C SER A 193 -23.57 13.48 10.38
N ASN A 194 -22.93 12.65 11.21
CA ASN A 194 -21.74 13.03 11.98
C ASN A 194 -20.58 13.42 11.06
N SER A 195 -20.28 14.71 11.00
CA SER A 195 -19.23 15.30 10.18
C SER A 195 -18.30 16.17 11.01
N TYR A 196 -17.06 16.32 10.55
CA TYR A 196 -16.07 17.21 11.14
C TYR A 196 -15.37 18.03 10.07
N ASP A 197 -15.13 19.31 10.36
CA ASP A 197 -14.53 20.25 9.42
C ASP A 197 -13.09 19.89 9.08
N ASN A 198 -12.78 19.83 7.78
CA ASN A 198 -11.46 19.46 7.27
C ASN A 198 -10.35 20.42 7.74
N LYS A 199 -10.61 21.74 7.80
CA LYS A 199 -9.59 22.70 8.25
C LYS A 199 -9.27 22.51 9.72
N GLN A 200 -10.30 22.35 10.56
CA GLN A 200 -10.11 22.03 11.97
C GLN A 200 -9.43 20.68 12.19
N PHE A 201 -9.73 19.68 11.36
CA PHE A 201 -9.08 18.37 11.45
C PHE A 201 -7.57 18.47 11.26
N ASN A 202 -7.12 19.30 10.32
CA ASN A 202 -5.70 19.51 10.03
C ASN A 202 -4.95 20.29 11.13
N GLU A 203 -5.67 20.94 12.05
CA GLU A 203 -5.10 21.64 13.21
C GLU A 203 -4.92 20.69 14.42
N LEU A 204 -5.62 19.55 14.44
CA LEU A 204 -5.53 18.57 15.50
C LEU A 204 -4.13 17.96 15.60
N GLN A 205 -3.68 17.74 16.84
CA GLN A 205 -2.46 17.02 17.10
C GLN A 205 -2.73 15.52 17.10
N PHE A 206 -1.80 14.73 16.56
CA PHE A 206 -1.85 13.29 16.77
C PHE A 206 -1.66 12.99 18.28
N PRO A 207 -2.39 12.04 18.87
CA PRO A 207 -3.31 11.08 18.24
C PRO A 207 -4.80 11.47 18.17
N ASP A 208 -5.20 12.69 18.54
CA ASP A 208 -6.62 13.10 18.54
C ASP A 208 -7.30 12.93 17.17
N THR A 209 -6.51 13.02 16.11
CA THR A 209 -6.97 12.73 14.74
C THR A 209 -7.58 11.34 14.58
N LEU A 210 -7.11 10.31 15.31
CA LEU A 210 -7.58 8.92 15.19
C LEU A 210 -9.00 8.75 15.68
N ASP A 211 -9.34 9.31 16.84
CA ASP A 211 -10.70 9.26 17.38
C ASP A 211 -11.64 10.10 16.52
N THR A 212 -11.24 11.33 16.20
CA THR A 212 -12.06 12.28 15.43
C THR A 212 -12.45 11.72 14.06
N ILE A 213 -11.51 11.17 13.27
CA ILE A 213 -11.80 10.60 11.94
C ILE A 213 -12.56 9.28 12.01
N TYR A 214 -12.47 8.54 13.12
CA TYR A 214 -13.23 7.31 13.28
C TYR A 214 -14.70 7.59 13.57
N ASN A 215 -14.96 8.61 14.40
CA ASN A 215 -16.31 8.95 14.86
C ASN A 215 -17.04 9.97 13.98
N ASN A 216 -16.34 10.62 13.03
CA ASN A 216 -16.92 11.62 12.13
C ASN A 216 -16.36 11.47 10.70
N VAL A 217 -17.16 11.81 9.69
CA VAL A 217 -16.63 12.00 8.34
C VAL A 217 -15.94 13.36 8.23
N ILE A 218 -14.71 13.41 7.74
CA ILE A 218 -13.97 14.67 7.52
C ILE A 218 -14.35 15.25 6.16
N VAL A 219 -14.93 16.46 6.16
CA VAL A 219 -15.51 17.13 4.98
C VAL A 219 -15.32 18.64 5.06
N GLU A 220 -15.46 19.35 3.94
CA GLU A 220 -15.49 20.81 3.96
C GLU A 220 -16.76 21.33 4.65
N ASN A 221 -16.60 22.26 5.60
CA ASN A 221 -17.69 22.86 6.37
C ASN A 221 -18.48 21.87 7.25
N GLY A 222 -17.82 20.81 7.75
CA GLY A 222 -18.39 19.91 8.77
C GLY A 222 -18.55 20.58 10.14
N ASN A 223 -19.03 19.82 11.14
CA ASN A 223 -19.11 20.32 12.51
C ASN A 223 -17.71 20.48 13.16
N LYS A 224 -17.62 21.19 14.28
CA LYS A 224 -16.39 21.46 15.04
C LYS A 224 -16.48 21.03 16.50
N ASP A 225 -17.62 20.47 16.91
CA ASP A 225 -17.90 20.23 18.33
C ASP A 225 -17.29 18.92 18.87
N TYR A 226 -16.85 18.02 18.00
CA TYR A 226 -16.30 16.74 18.45
C TYR A 226 -14.94 16.93 19.12
N GLN A 227 -14.85 16.49 20.37
CA GLN A 227 -13.60 16.45 21.12
C GLN A 227 -13.13 14.99 21.25
N SER A 228 -11.86 14.76 20.90
CA SER A 228 -11.20 13.49 21.11
C SER A 228 -11.26 13.07 22.57
N LYS A 229 -11.56 11.80 22.80
CA LYS A 229 -11.57 11.14 24.11
C LYS A 229 -10.23 10.47 24.41
N ILE A 230 -9.24 10.59 23.52
CA ILE A 230 -7.89 10.08 23.75
C ILE A 230 -7.24 10.92 24.86
N LYS A 231 -6.63 10.24 25.83
CA LYS A 231 -5.98 10.90 26.97
C LYS A 231 -4.50 10.59 26.97
N ASN A 232 -3.67 11.61 27.17
CA ASN A 232 -2.27 11.40 27.49
C ASN A 232 -2.15 10.74 28.87
N ILE A 233 -1.24 9.78 29.00
CA ILE A 233 -0.98 9.08 30.26
C ILE A 233 0.53 8.96 30.49
N ASP A 234 0.94 8.96 31.75
CA ASP A 234 2.28 8.55 32.14
C ASP A 234 2.31 7.04 32.36
N LEU A 235 2.84 6.29 31.40
CA LEU A 235 2.84 4.83 31.49
C LEU A 235 3.91 4.33 32.47
N ASN A 236 3.48 3.99 33.68
CA ASN A 236 4.34 3.42 34.72
C ASN A 236 4.67 1.96 34.43
N THR A 237 5.97 1.66 34.35
CA THR A 237 6.46 0.32 34.02
C THR A 237 7.62 -0.12 34.91
N SER A 238 7.80 -1.44 35.02
CA SER A 238 8.94 -2.06 35.67
C SER A 238 9.60 -3.08 34.75
N ILE A 239 10.93 -3.20 34.81
CA ILE A 239 11.66 -4.16 33.97
C ILE A 239 11.42 -5.57 34.52
N ASN A 240 10.78 -6.41 33.70
CA ASN A 240 10.61 -7.84 33.99
C ASN A 240 11.78 -8.66 33.45
N TYR A 241 12.22 -8.35 32.24
CA TYR A 241 13.32 -9.05 31.59
C TYR A 241 14.09 -8.12 30.65
N GLN A 242 15.41 -8.25 30.62
CA GLN A 242 16.28 -7.58 29.66
C GLN A 242 17.35 -8.57 29.18
N SER A 243 17.55 -8.68 27.87
CA SER A 243 18.59 -9.57 27.33
C SER A 243 19.99 -9.04 27.59
N ASN A 244 20.95 -9.95 27.85
CA ASN A 244 22.33 -9.59 28.22
C ASN A 244 23.08 -8.75 27.16
N ASN A 245 22.69 -8.86 25.89
CA ASN A 245 23.28 -8.11 24.78
C ASN A 245 22.70 -6.69 24.61
N LEU A 246 21.64 -6.34 25.34
CA LEU A 246 20.95 -5.06 25.28
C LEU A 246 21.42 -4.17 26.44
N LYS A 247 22.00 -3.01 26.10
CA LYS A 247 22.29 -1.94 27.07
C LYS A 247 21.36 -0.76 26.80
N ILE A 248 20.66 -0.33 27.86
CA ILE A 248 19.78 0.85 27.85
C ILE A 248 20.35 1.85 28.84
N THR A 249 20.59 3.07 28.40
CA THR A 249 21.09 4.17 29.25
C THR A 249 20.08 5.31 29.21
N LYS A 250 19.62 5.76 30.38
CA LYS A 250 18.78 6.96 30.48
C LYS A 250 19.56 8.20 30.02
N ILE A 251 18.92 9.05 29.23
CA ILE A 251 19.41 10.36 28.79
C ILE A 251 18.32 11.40 29.07
N ASP A 252 18.63 12.70 28.95
CA ASP A 252 17.74 13.80 29.38
C ASP A 252 16.28 13.63 28.96
N ASN A 253 16.04 13.32 27.69
CA ASN A 253 14.71 13.19 27.10
C ASN A 253 14.54 11.84 26.38
N GLY A 254 14.85 10.74 27.09
CA GLY A 254 14.57 9.39 26.62
C GLY A 254 15.67 8.38 26.99
N TYR A 255 15.96 7.46 26.06
CA TYR A 255 16.88 6.35 26.30
C TYR A 255 17.81 6.11 25.11
N GLN A 256 19.09 5.91 25.40
CA GLN A 256 20.03 5.38 24.41
C GLN A 256 20.01 3.86 24.44
N ILE A 257 19.77 3.27 23.26
CA ILE A 257 19.82 1.84 23.01
C ILE A 257 21.18 1.50 22.40
N ASN A 258 21.82 0.46 22.92
CA ASN A 258 23.05 -0.10 22.36
C ASN A 258 22.98 -1.63 22.45
N THR A 259 22.89 -2.29 21.30
CA THR A 259 22.78 -3.75 21.24
C THR A 259 23.67 -4.36 20.15
N LYS A 260 24.39 -5.42 20.51
CA LYS A 260 25.32 -6.11 19.59
C LYS A 260 24.61 -6.99 18.56
N ASP A 261 23.44 -7.51 18.90
CA ASP A 261 22.54 -8.26 18.02
C ASP A 261 21.11 -7.77 18.27
N ASN A 262 20.08 -8.58 17.98
CA ASN A 262 18.72 -8.24 18.38
C ASN A 262 18.59 -8.29 19.92
N GLY A 263 18.23 -7.17 20.53
CA GLY A 263 17.99 -7.03 21.97
C GLY A 263 16.52 -7.21 22.30
N LYS A 264 16.22 -7.73 23.49
CA LYS A 264 14.84 -7.93 23.98
C LYS A 264 14.67 -7.29 25.36
N LEU A 265 13.52 -6.65 25.56
CA LEU A 265 13.10 -6.07 26.83
C LEU A 265 11.63 -6.43 27.05
N GLU A 266 11.30 -6.92 28.24
CA GLU A 266 9.92 -7.05 28.68
C GLU A 266 9.69 -6.12 29.87
N LEU A 267 8.67 -5.29 29.77
CA LEU A 267 8.24 -4.34 30.78
C LEU A 267 6.88 -4.76 31.30
N ASN A 268 6.73 -4.93 32.62
CA ASN A 268 5.41 -5.07 33.23
C ASN A 268 4.78 -3.67 33.33
N LEU A 269 3.49 -3.59 33.01
CA LEU A 269 2.67 -2.42 33.28
C LEU A 269 2.25 -2.46 34.75
N ASN A 270 2.41 -1.34 35.45
CA ASN A 270 1.97 -1.26 36.84
C ASN A 270 0.44 -1.20 36.96
N GLU A 271 -0.25 -0.88 35.87
CA GLU A 271 -1.71 -0.92 35.73
C GLU A 271 -2.09 -1.81 34.55
N ILE A 272 -3.00 -2.75 34.79
CA ILE A 272 -3.52 -3.64 33.75
C ILE A 272 -4.50 -2.85 32.89
N LEU A 273 -4.28 -2.83 31.57
CA LEU A 273 -5.13 -2.13 30.63
C LEU A 273 -6.13 -3.10 30.00
N GLU A 274 -7.35 -3.12 30.51
CA GLU A 274 -8.46 -3.93 30.00
C GLU A 274 -9.43 -3.06 29.18
N ASN A 275 -9.87 -3.55 28.01
CA ASN A 275 -10.77 -2.82 27.10
C ASN A 275 -10.22 -1.44 26.66
N LYS A 276 -8.89 -1.34 26.53
CA LYS A 276 -8.18 -0.12 26.15
C LYS A 276 -7.40 -0.30 24.86
N ILE A 277 -7.17 0.82 24.17
CA ILE A 277 -6.19 0.97 23.10
C ILE A 277 -5.06 1.84 23.66
N LEU A 278 -3.84 1.30 23.66
CA LEU A 278 -2.63 2.00 24.07
C LEU A 278 -1.91 2.53 22.81
N ILE A 279 -1.63 3.82 22.78
CA ILE A 279 -0.89 4.48 21.71
C ILE A 279 0.46 4.91 22.25
N ILE A 280 1.55 4.54 21.58
CA ILE A 280 2.92 4.90 21.95
C ILE A 280 3.58 5.57 20.75
N GLU A 281 4.19 6.73 20.96
CA GLU A 281 5.01 7.39 19.95
C GLU A 281 6.36 7.83 20.51
N PHE A 282 7.39 7.81 19.66
CA PHE A 282 8.71 8.35 19.98
C PHE A 282 9.56 8.57 18.74
N ASP A 283 10.55 9.44 18.87
CA ASP A 283 11.55 9.70 17.84
C ASP A 283 12.72 8.73 17.91
N ILE A 284 13.20 8.28 16.75
CA ILE A 284 14.49 7.62 16.56
C ILE A 284 15.53 8.66 16.14
N LYS A 285 16.55 8.86 16.97
CA LYS A 285 17.64 9.83 16.73
C LYS A 285 19.02 9.19 16.95
N ASP A 286 20.07 9.93 16.61
CA ASP A 286 21.46 9.59 16.91
C ASP A 286 21.88 8.17 16.43
N VAL A 287 21.39 7.77 15.25
CA VAL A 287 21.58 6.42 14.70
C VAL A 287 22.99 6.28 14.13
N LYS A 288 23.87 5.60 14.89
CA LYS A 288 25.30 5.50 14.57
C LYS A 288 25.61 4.88 13.21
N TYR A 289 24.78 3.93 12.75
CA TYR A 289 25.04 3.12 11.55
C TYR A 289 24.02 3.35 10.43
N ILE A 290 23.40 4.54 10.35
CA ILE A 290 22.30 4.85 9.43
C ILE A 290 22.66 4.66 7.94
N GLU A 291 23.92 4.78 7.56
CA GLU A 291 24.37 4.57 6.17
C GLU A 291 24.45 3.10 5.75
N LYS A 292 24.42 2.18 6.70
CA LYS A 292 24.69 0.74 6.46
C LYS A 292 23.56 -0.17 6.92
N LEU A 293 22.86 0.20 7.99
CA LEU A 293 21.88 -0.65 8.65
C LEU A 293 20.51 0.03 8.75
N ASP A 294 19.46 -0.78 8.61
CA ASP A 294 18.13 -0.39 9.03
C ASP A 294 18.06 -0.44 10.57
N THR A 295 17.29 0.44 11.18
CA THR A 295 16.95 0.39 12.61
C THR A 295 15.50 -0.02 12.77
N THR A 296 15.22 -1.06 13.55
CA THR A 296 13.84 -1.50 13.85
C THR A 296 13.60 -1.57 15.33
N VAL A 297 12.40 -1.18 15.73
CA VAL A 297 11.86 -1.44 17.06
C VAL A 297 10.51 -2.11 16.86
N LYS A 298 10.26 -3.15 17.64
CA LYS A 298 9.00 -3.88 17.66
C LYS A 298 8.43 -3.83 19.07
N ILE A 299 7.13 -3.54 19.21
CA ILE A 299 6.42 -3.55 20.49
C ILE A 299 5.18 -4.42 20.31
N ASN A 300 5.02 -5.46 21.13
CA ASN A 300 3.90 -6.41 21.10
C ASN A 300 3.57 -6.88 19.67
N GLY A 301 4.57 -7.34 18.92
CA GLY A 301 4.35 -7.81 17.56
C GLY A 301 4.41 -6.74 16.47
N ILE A 302 4.07 -5.48 16.78
CA ILE A 302 4.01 -4.37 15.82
C ILE A 302 5.41 -3.82 15.57
N LYS A 303 5.85 -3.74 14.31
CA LYS A 303 7.21 -3.37 13.93
C LYS A 303 7.24 -2.05 13.18
N ASN A 304 8.07 -1.12 13.65
CA ASN A 304 8.51 0.05 12.88
C ASN A 304 9.97 -0.08 12.45
N LYS A 305 10.30 0.52 11.31
CA LYS A 305 11.61 0.50 10.69
C LYS A 305 11.98 1.89 10.19
N LEU A 306 13.18 2.34 10.53
CA LEU A 306 13.92 3.40 9.85
C LEU A 306 14.90 2.72 8.89
N SER A 307 14.75 2.93 7.59
CA SER A 307 15.67 2.37 6.60
C SER A 307 17.04 3.04 6.67
N SER A 308 18.07 2.35 6.19
CA SER A 308 19.32 3.03 5.86
C SER A 308 19.10 4.15 4.83
N ILE A 309 19.85 5.26 4.93
CA ILE A 309 19.79 6.34 3.93
C ILE A 309 20.26 5.91 2.54
N ASN A 310 21.09 4.85 2.46
CA ASN A 310 21.61 4.30 1.20
C ASN A 310 20.72 3.20 0.60
N ALA A 311 19.54 2.95 1.17
CA ALA A 311 18.57 2.03 0.58
C ALA A 311 18.06 2.58 -0.76
N ALA A 312 17.70 1.70 -1.71
CA ALA A 312 17.15 2.13 -3.01
C ALA A 312 15.90 3.02 -2.90
N TYR A 313 15.11 2.80 -1.85
CA TYR A 313 13.92 3.59 -1.53
C TYR A 313 13.89 3.81 -0.01
N PRO A 314 14.57 4.84 0.53
CA PRO A 314 14.59 5.09 1.97
C PRO A 314 13.23 5.62 2.46
N ASN A 315 12.74 5.15 3.61
CA ASN A 315 11.44 5.52 4.16
C ASN A 315 11.44 6.80 4.99
N ASN A 316 12.61 7.26 5.45
CA ASN A 316 12.79 8.42 6.33
C ASN A 316 11.93 8.37 7.61
N ASN A 317 11.59 7.18 8.10
CA ASN A 317 10.73 6.97 9.25
C ASN A 317 11.47 7.25 10.57
N THR A 318 11.59 8.52 10.95
CA THR A 318 12.31 8.94 12.17
C THR A 318 11.41 9.07 13.40
N HIS A 319 10.10 8.82 13.25
CA HIS A 319 9.11 8.91 14.31
C HIS A 319 8.26 7.65 14.30
N PHE A 320 8.36 6.83 15.33
CA PHE A 320 7.69 5.54 15.42
C PHE A 320 6.41 5.65 16.21
N THR A 321 5.32 5.12 15.64
CA THR A 321 3.99 5.08 16.26
C THR A 321 3.52 3.63 16.38
N TYR A 322 2.94 3.28 17.53
CA TYR A 322 2.37 1.97 17.82
C TYR A 322 0.95 2.16 18.35
N ILE A 323 0.01 1.44 17.75
CA ILE A 323 -1.39 1.38 18.21
C ILE A 323 -1.63 -0.05 18.67
N ILE A 324 -1.53 -0.26 19.98
CA ILE A 324 -1.54 -1.56 20.64
C ILE A 324 -2.94 -1.78 21.22
N SER A 325 -3.56 -2.89 20.82
CA SER A 325 -4.85 -3.31 21.35
C SER A 325 -4.95 -4.83 21.24
N GLN A 326 -5.66 -5.46 22.16
CA GLN A 326 -5.84 -6.90 22.24
C GLN A 326 -7.12 -7.20 23.03
N ASN A 327 -7.70 -8.39 22.84
CA ASN A 327 -8.88 -8.82 23.61
C ASN A 327 -8.53 -9.11 25.08
N GLU A 328 -7.37 -9.72 25.31
CA GLU A 328 -6.90 -10.02 26.67
C GLU A 328 -6.38 -8.75 27.35
N PRO A 329 -6.53 -8.62 28.69
CA PRO A 329 -5.96 -7.50 29.42
C PRO A 329 -4.47 -7.35 29.14
N LEU A 330 -4.04 -6.12 28.83
CA LEU A 330 -2.64 -5.82 28.55
C LEU A 330 -1.94 -5.51 29.88
N ASP A 331 -1.04 -6.38 30.30
CA ASP A 331 -0.27 -6.30 31.55
C ASP A 331 1.23 -6.08 31.32
N LYS A 332 1.70 -6.20 30.07
CA LYS A 332 3.12 -6.07 29.72
C LYS A 332 3.38 -5.59 28.30
N LEU A 333 4.56 -4.99 28.10
CA LEU A 333 5.12 -4.64 26.80
C LEU A 333 6.33 -5.50 26.47
N GLN A 334 6.32 -6.11 25.30
CA GLN A 334 7.42 -6.89 24.73
C GLN A 334 8.09 -6.08 23.63
N LEU A 335 9.31 -5.61 23.90
CA LEU A 335 10.10 -4.80 22.99
C LEU A 335 11.25 -5.62 22.38
N GLU A 336 11.42 -5.50 21.07
CA GLU A 336 12.58 -6.04 20.34
C GLU A 336 13.30 -4.91 19.61
N PHE A 337 14.62 -4.83 19.80
CA PHE A 337 15.50 -3.80 19.24
C PHE A 337 16.47 -4.44 18.24
N SER A 338 16.59 -3.89 17.03
CA SER A 338 17.61 -4.35 16.08
C SER A 338 19.02 -4.01 16.55
N HIS A 339 20.01 -4.76 16.06
CA HIS A 339 21.42 -4.40 16.19
C HIS A 339 21.68 -2.91 15.89
N GLY A 340 22.41 -2.23 16.78
CA GLY A 340 22.87 -0.87 16.55
C GLY A 340 23.00 -0.03 17.82
N ARG A 341 23.27 1.26 17.60
CA ARG A 341 23.24 2.30 18.64
C ARG A 341 22.40 3.47 18.15
N TYR A 342 21.38 3.83 18.90
CA TYR A 342 20.42 4.89 18.58
C TYR A 342 19.70 5.36 19.84
N SER A 343 19.10 6.55 19.79
CA SER A 343 18.33 7.15 20.88
C SER A 343 16.83 7.07 20.58
N LEU A 344 16.04 6.65 21.57
CA LEU A 344 14.60 6.87 21.61
C LEU A 344 14.36 8.17 22.37
N LYS A 345 13.71 9.15 21.76
CA LYS A 345 13.45 10.47 22.36
C LYS A 345 11.98 10.85 22.28
N ASN A 346 11.54 11.81 23.11
CA ASN A 346 10.18 12.34 23.07
C ASN A 346 9.10 11.24 23.18
N ILE A 347 9.31 10.28 24.09
CA ILE A 347 8.37 9.18 24.29
C ILE A 347 7.07 9.74 24.87
N LYS A 348 5.96 9.48 24.21
CA LYS A 348 4.62 9.84 24.69
C LYS A 348 3.70 8.63 24.62
N THR A 349 2.81 8.54 25.60
CA THR A 349 1.83 7.47 25.71
C THR A 349 0.44 8.03 25.88
N TYR A 350 -0.53 7.39 25.23
CA TYR A 350 -1.93 7.79 25.26
C TYR A 350 -2.83 6.57 25.37
N ILE A 351 -4.04 6.78 25.85
CA ILE A 351 -5.03 5.71 26.01
C ILE A 351 -6.40 6.14 25.48
N LEU A 352 -7.12 5.16 24.94
CA LEU A 352 -8.53 5.29 24.57
C LEU A 352 -9.32 4.09 25.08
N ASP A 353 -10.50 4.33 25.64
CA ASP A 353 -11.48 3.28 25.88
C ASP A 353 -11.99 2.70 24.57
N TYR A 354 -11.91 1.39 24.37
CA TYR A 354 -12.33 0.76 23.11
C TYR A 354 -13.82 1.01 22.81
N ASP A 355 -14.65 1.15 23.84
CA ASP A 355 -16.08 1.47 23.70
C ASP A 355 -16.34 2.79 22.97
N VAL A 356 -15.37 3.70 22.89
CA VAL A 356 -15.47 4.94 22.10
C VAL A 356 -15.61 4.65 20.60
N ILE A 357 -15.01 3.57 20.10
CA ILE A 357 -15.04 3.22 18.67
C ILE A 357 -15.84 1.94 18.37
N LYS A 358 -16.03 1.07 19.37
CA LYS A 358 -16.64 -0.25 19.23
C LYS A 358 -18.02 -0.24 18.57
N ASN A 359 -18.87 0.74 18.89
CA ASN A 359 -20.25 0.77 18.41
C ASN A 359 -20.48 1.70 17.21
N ARG A 360 -19.41 2.31 16.66
CA ARG A 360 -19.55 3.27 15.55
C ARG A 360 -20.32 2.69 14.36
N ARG A 361 -20.16 1.40 14.09
CA ARG A 361 -20.88 0.71 13.01
C ARG A 361 -22.41 0.76 13.17
N ASN A 362 -22.93 0.75 14.39
CA ASN A 362 -24.37 0.79 14.62
C ASN A 362 -24.95 2.21 14.43
N ASN A 363 -24.08 3.21 14.27
CA ASN A 363 -24.44 4.62 14.14
C ASN A 363 -24.26 5.12 12.69
N VAL A 364 -24.25 4.22 11.70
CA VAL A 364 -24.17 4.56 10.28
C VAL A 364 -25.16 3.72 9.48
N ASP A 365 -25.70 4.30 8.41
CA ASP A 365 -26.60 3.60 7.51
C ASP A 365 -25.77 2.88 6.44
N ALA A 366 -25.86 1.56 6.35
CA ALA A 366 -25.04 0.78 5.43
C ALA A 366 -25.74 0.58 4.08
N LEU A 367 -25.00 0.72 2.98
CA LEU A 367 -25.47 0.29 1.66
C LEU A 367 -25.69 -1.24 1.66
N LYS A 368 -26.87 -1.68 1.21
CA LYS A 368 -27.19 -3.09 1.00
C LYS A 368 -27.17 -3.36 -0.49
N GLY A 369 -26.15 -4.09 -0.95
CA GLY A 369 -25.95 -4.26 -2.37
C GLY A 369 -24.80 -5.17 -2.76
N VAL A 370 -24.45 -5.09 -4.04
CA VAL A 370 -23.36 -5.83 -4.66
C VAL A 370 -22.15 -4.93 -4.89
N TYR A 371 -20.97 -5.55 -4.90
CA TYR A 371 -19.68 -4.87 -5.01
C TYR A 371 -18.83 -5.57 -6.08
N ASN A 372 -18.17 -4.79 -6.93
CA ASN A 372 -17.37 -5.27 -8.07
C ASN A 372 -18.10 -6.30 -8.94
N GLN A 373 -19.31 -5.97 -9.37
CA GLN A 373 -20.16 -6.81 -10.23
C GLN A 373 -20.76 -5.96 -11.36
N ASP A 374 -20.88 -6.54 -12.55
CA ASP A 374 -21.55 -5.94 -13.71
C ASP A 374 -21.04 -4.55 -14.12
N GLY A 375 -19.75 -4.27 -13.88
CA GLY A 375 -19.12 -2.97 -14.16
C GLY A 375 -19.30 -1.92 -13.07
N PHE A 376 -20.05 -2.23 -12.00
CA PHE A 376 -20.20 -1.38 -10.84
C PHE A 376 -19.13 -1.67 -9.79
N VAL A 377 -18.59 -0.61 -9.20
CA VAL A 377 -17.76 -0.70 -8.00
C VAL A 377 -18.63 -1.05 -6.79
N ALA A 378 -19.79 -0.41 -6.69
CA ALA A 378 -20.85 -0.75 -5.73
C ALA A 378 -22.21 -0.37 -6.31
N ARG A 379 -23.25 -1.15 -6.02
CA ARG A 379 -24.64 -0.86 -6.39
C ARG A 379 -25.60 -1.43 -5.36
N GLY A 380 -26.56 -0.64 -4.89
CA GLY A 380 -27.59 -1.13 -3.98
C GLY A 380 -28.47 -0.04 -3.39
N GLU A 381 -29.25 -0.43 -2.39
CA GLU A 381 -30.17 0.45 -1.68
C GLU A 381 -29.58 0.89 -0.33
N ILE A 382 -29.85 2.13 0.06
CA ILE A 382 -29.52 2.68 1.38
C ILE A 382 -30.74 3.42 1.94
N ASP A 383 -31.00 3.27 3.24
CA ASP A 383 -32.05 4.00 3.96
C ASP A 383 -31.36 4.96 4.93
N VAL A 384 -31.31 6.23 4.56
CA VAL A 384 -30.53 7.26 5.25
C VAL A 384 -31.37 7.88 6.36
N SER A 385 -30.86 7.83 7.59
CA SER A 385 -31.56 8.27 8.80
C SER A 385 -31.67 9.80 8.90
N GLU A 386 -30.61 10.51 8.49
CA GLU A 386 -30.47 11.98 8.56
C GLU A 386 -29.68 12.51 7.36
N ASP A 387 -29.96 13.75 6.95
CA ASP A 387 -29.18 14.43 5.91
C ASP A 387 -27.69 14.45 6.30
N GLY A 388 -26.82 14.13 5.36
CA GLY A 388 -25.40 14.00 5.65
C GLY A 388 -24.59 13.62 4.42
N TYR A 389 -23.70 12.66 4.60
CA TYR A 389 -22.74 12.25 3.60
C TYR A 389 -22.78 10.76 3.36
N LEU A 390 -22.83 10.37 2.09
CA LEU A 390 -22.44 9.05 1.62
C LEU A 390 -20.90 9.00 1.63
N VAL A 391 -20.35 8.06 2.38
CA VAL A 391 -18.92 7.86 2.61
C VAL A 391 -18.53 6.49 2.08
N THR A 392 -17.40 6.44 1.39
CA THR A 392 -16.81 5.17 0.98
C THR A 392 -15.42 4.99 1.55
N SER A 393 -14.90 3.77 1.39
CA SER A 393 -13.48 3.46 1.58
C SER A 393 -12.78 3.20 0.24
N PHE A 394 -13.28 3.78 -0.85
CA PHE A 394 -12.66 3.73 -2.17
C PHE A 394 -11.80 4.99 -2.39
N PRO A 395 -10.49 4.87 -2.66
CA PRO A 395 -9.62 6.03 -2.81
C PRO A 395 -10.12 7.00 -3.87
N TYR A 396 -10.26 8.27 -3.51
CA TYR A 396 -10.73 9.31 -4.42
C TYR A 396 -9.76 9.49 -5.59
N GLN A 397 -10.29 9.49 -6.82
CA GLN A 397 -9.55 9.74 -8.05
C GLN A 397 -10.49 10.05 -9.21
N LYS A 398 -9.95 10.64 -10.28
CA LYS A 398 -10.70 10.86 -11.52
C LYS A 398 -11.17 9.55 -12.12
N GLY A 399 -12.39 9.54 -12.66
CA GLY A 399 -13.00 8.38 -13.31
C GLY A 399 -14.12 7.72 -12.51
N PHE A 400 -14.31 8.10 -11.25
CA PHE A 400 -15.51 7.72 -10.50
C PHE A 400 -16.72 8.57 -10.93
N SER A 401 -17.87 7.91 -11.07
CA SER A 401 -19.20 8.53 -11.14
C SER A 401 -20.07 7.93 -10.05
N VAL A 402 -20.79 8.78 -9.34
CA VAL A 402 -21.75 8.39 -8.29
C VAL A 402 -23.14 8.83 -8.73
N LEU A 403 -24.09 7.91 -8.75
CA LEU A 403 -25.48 8.18 -9.04
C LEU A 403 -26.32 7.91 -7.79
N ILE A 404 -27.22 8.84 -7.48
CA ILE A 404 -28.26 8.70 -6.45
C ILE A 404 -29.60 8.81 -7.16
N ASP A 405 -30.45 7.80 -7.03
CA ASP A 405 -31.76 7.69 -7.71
C ASP A 405 -31.67 7.90 -9.23
N GLY A 406 -30.62 7.33 -9.84
CA GLY A 406 -30.35 7.42 -11.28
C GLY A 406 -29.80 8.78 -11.76
N LYS A 407 -29.54 9.74 -10.86
CA LYS A 407 -28.96 11.04 -11.19
C LYS A 407 -27.52 11.12 -10.74
N GLU A 408 -26.62 11.52 -11.64
CA GLU A 408 -25.22 11.75 -11.28
C GLU A 408 -25.12 12.94 -10.32
N VAL A 409 -24.37 12.74 -9.24
CA VAL A 409 -24.13 13.74 -8.19
C VAL A 409 -22.65 14.11 -8.11
N GLU A 410 -22.37 15.33 -7.66
CA GLU A 410 -20.99 15.77 -7.48
C GLU A 410 -20.32 14.99 -6.34
N SER A 411 -19.21 14.34 -6.67
CA SER A 411 -18.39 13.63 -5.69
C SER A 411 -17.33 14.53 -5.09
N GLU A 412 -16.99 14.29 -3.83
CA GLU A 412 -15.93 14.99 -3.11
C GLU A 412 -14.97 14.01 -2.42
N CYS A 413 -13.80 14.53 -2.01
CA CYS A 413 -12.82 13.78 -1.23
C CYS A 413 -13.17 13.91 0.26
N VAL A 414 -13.63 12.82 0.86
CA VAL A 414 -13.96 12.73 2.29
C VAL A 414 -12.88 11.96 3.03
N ASN A 415 -12.76 12.16 4.35
CA ASN A 415 -11.77 11.45 5.18
C ASN A 415 -10.34 11.57 4.62
N THR A 416 -10.01 12.72 4.04
CA THR A 416 -8.72 13.09 3.41
C THR A 416 -8.35 12.31 2.14
N ALA A 417 -9.00 11.17 1.83
CA ALA A 417 -8.54 10.29 0.77
C ALA A 417 -9.60 9.47 0.03
N PHE A 418 -10.87 9.51 0.44
CA PHE A 418 -11.88 8.59 -0.07
C PHE A 418 -12.99 9.31 -0.82
N LEU A 419 -13.63 8.58 -1.73
CA LEU A 419 -14.80 9.05 -2.45
C LEU A 419 -15.98 9.21 -1.48
N GLY A 420 -16.66 10.34 -1.56
CA GLY A 420 -17.95 10.57 -0.91
C GLY A 420 -18.78 11.58 -1.67
N THR A 421 -19.98 11.84 -1.17
CA THR A 421 -20.90 12.87 -1.69
C THR A 421 -21.97 13.17 -0.64
N LYS A 422 -22.68 14.28 -0.77
CA LYS A 422 -23.84 14.59 0.08
C LYS A 422 -25.01 13.67 -0.27
N ILE A 423 -25.77 13.28 0.75
CA ILE A 423 -26.98 12.46 0.58
C ILE A 423 -28.06 12.94 1.54
N SER A 424 -29.29 13.01 1.06
CA SER A 424 -30.46 13.37 1.87
C SER A 424 -30.97 12.19 2.67
N LYS A 425 -31.75 12.48 3.71
CA LYS A 425 -32.55 11.52 4.44
C LYS A 425 -33.55 10.83 3.52
N GLY A 426 -33.71 9.52 3.71
CA GLY A 426 -34.68 8.69 3.02
C GLY A 426 -34.04 7.51 2.29
N LYS A 427 -34.88 6.78 1.54
CA LYS A 427 -34.46 5.63 0.76
C LYS A 427 -33.89 6.09 -0.58
N HIS A 428 -32.71 5.59 -0.91
CA HIS A 428 -31.99 5.94 -2.12
C HIS A 428 -31.40 4.71 -2.80
N ASP A 429 -31.44 4.71 -4.13
CA ASP A 429 -30.65 3.81 -4.96
C ASP A 429 -29.29 4.45 -5.24
N VAL A 430 -28.21 3.74 -4.91
CA VAL A 430 -26.84 4.22 -5.10
C VAL A 430 -26.10 3.34 -6.10
N GLU A 431 -25.50 3.97 -7.10
CA GLU A 431 -24.62 3.33 -8.08
C GLU A 431 -23.28 4.03 -8.13
N ILE A 432 -22.18 3.27 -8.01
CA ILE A 432 -20.81 3.78 -8.11
C ILE A 432 -20.12 3.04 -9.25
N VAL A 433 -19.65 3.78 -10.24
CA VAL A 433 -18.97 3.25 -11.43
C VAL A 433 -17.58 3.86 -11.52
N PHE A 434 -16.60 3.07 -11.99
CA PHE A 434 -15.26 3.56 -12.29
C PHE A 434 -14.90 3.36 -13.76
N ASN A 435 -14.68 4.47 -14.46
CA ASN A 435 -14.18 4.50 -15.82
C ASN A 435 -12.76 5.05 -15.82
N ALA A 436 -11.78 4.18 -16.10
CA ALA A 436 -10.38 4.58 -16.18
C ALA A 436 -10.20 5.73 -17.20
N PRO A 437 -9.72 6.91 -16.77
CA PRO A 437 -9.53 8.05 -17.66
C PRO A 437 -8.67 7.69 -18.86
N MET A 438 -9.03 8.21 -20.04
CA MET A 438 -8.31 7.98 -21.31
C MET A 438 -8.29 6.52 -21.81
N LYS A 439 -8.93 5.55 -21.13
CA LYS A 439 -8.96 4.14 -21.57
C LYS A 439 -9.41 3.97 -23.01
N ASN A 440 -10.52 4.61 -23.39
CA ASN A 440 -11.07 4.49 -24.74
C ASN A 440 -10.16 5.14 -25.79
N ILE A 441 -9.56 6.29 -25.49
CA ILE A 441 -8.58 6.95 -26.37
C ILE A 441 -7.35 6.06 -26.56
N GLY A 442 -6.82 5.51 -25.46
CA GLY A 442 -5.69 4.57 -25.53
C GLY A 442 -6.02 3.32 -26.34
N LEU A 443 -7.24 2.79 -26.23
CA LEU A 443 -7.69 1.66 -27.04
C LEU A 443 -7.75 2.02 -28.54
N CYS A 444 -8.34 3.18 -28.88
CA CYS A 444 -8.42 3.65 -30.26
C CYS A 444 -7.02 3.85 -30.88
N LEU A 445 -6.09 4.46 -30.15
CA LEU A 445 -4.71 4.64 -30.60
C LEU A 445 -3.99 3.28 -30.78
N SER A 446 -4.22 2.33 -29.88
CA SER A 446 -3.64 0.99 -29.97
C SER A 446 -4.13 0.23 -31.20
N VAL A 447 -5.44 0.25 -31.45
CA VAL A 447 -6.05 -0.36 -32.63
C VAL A 447 -5.57 0.33 -33.91
N GLY A 448 -5.53 1.67 -33.91
CA GLY A 448 -5.01 2.44 -35.04
C GLY A 448 -3.57 2.09 -35.37
N GLY A 449 -2.70 1.96 -34.36
CA GLY A 449 -1.32 1.52 -34.52
C GLY A 449 -1.21 0.11 -35.11
N LEU A 450 -2.05 -0.83 -34.66
CA LEU A 450 -2.08 -2.20 -35.19
C LEU A 450 -2.56 -2.23 -36.65
N VAL A 451 -3.57 -1.44 -37.01
CA VAL A 451 -4.03 -1.31 -38.40
C VAL A 451 -2.91 -0.76 -39.29
N LEU A 452 -2.22 0.30 -38.85
CA LEU A 452 -1.09 0.86 -39.59
C LEU A 452 0.04 -0.17 -39.78
N PHE A 453 0.36 -0.95 -38.74
CA PHE A 453 1.34 -2.02 -38.81
C PHE A 453 0.97 -3.09 -39.85
N VAL A 454 -0.29 -3.56 -39.84
CA VAL A 454 -0.77 -4.58 -40.80
C VAL A 454 -0.80 -4.04 -42.23
N VAL A 455 -1.26 -2.80 -42.44
CA VAL A 455 -1.32 -2.16 -43.76
C VAL A 455 0.09 -1.96 -44.34
N GLN A 456 1.07 -1.58 -43.51
CA GLN A 456 2.46 -1.48 -43.95
C GLN A 456 3.04 -2.84 -44.37
N GLY A 457 2.66 -3.93 -43.69
CA GLY A 457 3.06 -5.30 -44.06
C GLY A 457 2.55 -5.73 -45.44
N ARG A 458 1.30 -5.38 -45.79
CA ARG A 458 0.66 -5.78 -47.06
C ARG A 458 1.22 -5.05 -48.29
N LYS A 459 1.67 -3.80 -48.15
CA LYS A 459 2.25 -3.05 -49.28
C LYS A 459 3.55 -3.63 -49.83
N LYS A 460 4.22 -4.54 -49.11
CA LYS A 460 5.44 -5.20 -49.60
C LYS A 460 5.19 -6.41 -50.50
N ASP A 461 4.00 -7.00 -50.46
CA ASP A 461 3.70 -8.22 -51.23
C ASP A 461 3.12 -7.92 -52.63
N GLU A 462 2.59 -6.71 -52.86
CA GLU A 462 2.01 -6.32 -54.16
C GLU A 462 3.04 -5.98 -55.26
N GLU A 463 4.32 -5.72 -54.93
CA GLU A 463 5.37 -5.57 -55.95
C GLU A 463 5.96 -6.92 -56.42
N GLY A 464 5.56 -8.05 -55.84
CA GLY A 464 6.11 -9.39 -56.11
C GLY A 464 5.45 -10.18 -57.25
N PHE A 465 4.32 -9.75 -57.79
CA PHE A 465 3.59 -10.46 -58.86
C PHE A 465 3.39 -9.59 -60.10
N LYS A 466 4.47 -9.26 -60.80
CA LYS A 466 4.39 -9.02 -62.26
C LYS A 466 4.76 -10.31 -62.97
N ARG A 467 3.75 -11.00 -63.50
CA ARG A 467 3.91 -12.10 -64.45
C ARG A 467 4.63 -11.53 -65.68
N VAL A 468 5.75 -12.14 -66.05
CA VAL A 468 6.47 -11.86 -67.30
C VAL A 468 5.88 -12.84 -68.31
N ASP A 469 5.28 -12.33 -69.38
CA ASP A 469 5.01 -13.10 -70.60
C ASP A 469 6.30 -13.23 -71.42
#